data_AF-A0A525CCL1-F1
#
_entry.id   AF-A0A525CCL1-F1
#
_cell.length_a   1.000
_cell.length_b   1.000
_cell.length_c   1.000
_cell.angle_alpha   90.00
_cell.angle_beta   90.00
_cell.angle_gamma   90.00
#
_symmetry.space_group_name_H-M   'P 1'
#
loop_
_entity.id
_entity.type
_entity.pdbx_description
1 polymer ?
#
loop_
_entity_poly.entity_id
_entity_poly.type
_entity_poly.pdbx_seq_one_letter_code
_entity_poly.pdbx_strand_id
1 'polypeptide(L)'
;MSINNDPSSPVYLDYAATTPVDPRVAEKMAACMTIDGVFGNPASTSHKYGWDAKALVEQAREDVAALVNCEPAEIIWTSGATESNNLAIKGVAHFYAKKGKHIITSKTEHKAVLDTCRQLEREGFEVTYLEPESNGLINLEKLEAAIRDDTTVISIMHV
;
A
#
# COMPACT_ATOMS: atom_id res chain seq x y z
N MET A 1 -1.67 -19.84 22.61
CA MET A 1 -2.27 -18.48 22.61
C MET A 1 -3.38 -18.47 23.63
N SER A 2 -3.19 -17.81 24.78
CA SER A 2 -4.33 -17.40 25.58
C SER A 2 -4.81 -16.08 25.00
N ILE A 3 -5.91 -16.12 24.28
CA ILE A 3 -6.86 -15.00 24.27
C ILE A 3 -7.11 -14.72 25.76
N ASN A 4 -7.10 -13.45 26.19
CA ASN A 4 -7.54 -13.10 27.53
C ASN A 4 -8.96 -13.66 27.69
N ASN A 5 -9.10 -14.84 28.32
CA ASN A 5 -10.37 -15.48 28.63
C ASN A 5 -11.04 -14.81 29.84
N ASP A 6 -10.67 -13.55 30.11
CA ASP A 6 -11.36 -12.72 31.06
C ASP A 6 -12.72 -12.35 30.44
N PRO A 7 -13.83 -12.88 30.97
CA PRO A 7 -15.16 -12.62 30.43
C PRO A 7 -15.58 -11.14 30.54
N SER A 8 -14.79 -10.29 31.20
CA SER A 8 -14.99 -8.84 31.26
C SER A 8 -14.29 -8.05 30.15
N SER A 9 -13.40 -8.66 29.36
CA SER A 9 -12.74 -7.99 28.23
C SER A 9 -13.70 -7.81 27.05
N PRO A 10 -13.72 -6.64 26.40
CA PRO A 10 -14.60 -6.41 25.25
C PRO A 10 -14.18 -7.30 24.07
N VAL A 11 -15.17 -7.81 23.34
CA VAL A 11 -14.94 -8.53 22.07
C VAL A 11 -14.45 -7.53 21.02
N TYR A 12 -13.31 -7.80 20.40
CA TYR A 12 -12.73 -6.93 19.37
C TYR A 12 -13.37 -7.22 18.01
N LEU A 13 -14.14 -6.25 17.47
CA LEU A 13 -14.84 -6.35 16.19
C LEU A 13 -14.44 -5.21 15.23
N ASP A 14 -13.20 -4.71 15.34
CA ASP A 14 -12.69 -3.55 14.57
C ASP A 14 -11.45 -3.91 13.72
N TYR A 15 -11.45 -5.10 13.12
CA TYR A 15 -10.33 -5.63 12.33
C TYR A 15 -10.04 -4.83 11.05
N ALA A 16 -11.00 -4.03 10.58
CA ALA A 16 -10.80 -3.13 9.45
C ALA A 16 -9.93 -1.91 9.81
N ALA A 17 -9.86 -1.53 11.08
CA ALA A 17 -8.98 -0.45 11.55
C ALA A 17 -7.53 -0.95 11.71
N THR A 18 -7.34 -2.09 12.38
CA THR A 18 -6.05 -2.77 12.50
C THR A 18 -6.23 -4.21 12.98
N THR A 19 -5.17 -5.03 12.92
CA THR A 19 -5.21 -6.44 13.36
C THR A 19 -4.12 -6.72 14.39
N PRO A 20 -4.37 -7.58 15.40
CA PRO A 20 -3.32 -8.07 16.27
C PRO A 20 -2.25 -8.82 15.46
N VAL A 21 -0.97 -8.55 15.74
CA VAL A 21 0.14 -9.24 15.10
C VAL A 21 0.07 -10.74 15.42
N ASP A 22 0.15 -11.59 14.40
CA ASP A 22 0.27 -13.04 14.60
C ASP A 22 1.55 -13.35 15.39
N PRO A 23 1.50 -14.13 16.48
CA PRO A 23 2.67 -14.52 17.26
C PRO A 23 3.83 -15.09 16.45
N ARG A 24 3.56 -15.78 15.34
CA ARG A 24 4.60 -16.28 14.42
C ARG A 24 5.35 -15.12 13.76
N VAL A 25 4.65 -14.04 13.43
CA VAL A 25 5.23 -12.80 12.91
C VAL A 25 6.04 -12.10 14.00
N ALA A 26 5.47 -11.96 15.20
CA ALA A 26 6.16 -11.32 16.33
C ALA A 26 7.49 -12.00 16.70
N GLU A 27 7.50 -13.34 16.73
CA GLU A 27 8.71 -14.14 16.98
C GLU A 27 9.80 -13.88 15.92
N LYS A 28 9.42 -13.87 14.63
CA LYS A 28 10.35 -13.60 13.52
C LYS A 28 10.90 -12.18 13.57
N MET A 29 10.07 -11.19 13.88
CA MET A 29 10.51 -9.79 14.00
C MET A 29 11.48 -9.59 15.16
N ALA A 30 11.22 -10.20 16.32
CA ALA A 30 12.07 -10.09 17.50
C ALA A 30 13.51 -10.57 17.24
N ALA A 31 13.68 -11.59 16.40
CA ALA A 31 14.97 -12.13 15.99
C ALA A 31 15.84 -11.15 15.17
N CYS A 32 15.27 -10.02 14.72
CA CYS A 32 15.97 -8.99 13.95
C CYS A 32 16.36 -7.75 14.77
N MET A 33 16.12 -7.74 16.10
CA MET A 33 16.22 -6.50 16.89
C MET A 33 17.42 -6.43 17.84
N THR A 34 17.76 -7.54 18.51
CA THR A 34 18.76 -7.54 19.58
C THR A 34 20.15 -7.94 19.08
N ILE A 35 21.16 -7.75 19.93
CA ILE A 35 22.56 -8.06 19.63
C ILE A 35 22.80 -9.54 19.27
N ASP A 36 21.98 -10.43 19.82
CA ASP A 36 22.04 -11.87 19.57
C ASP A 36 21.33 -12.27 18.25
N GLY A 37 20.67 -11.32 17.59
CA GLY A 37 19.90 -11.51 16.36
C GLY A 37 20.51 -10.85 15.12
N VAL A 38 19.72 -10.79 14.03
CA VAL A 38 20.13 -10.15 12.76
C VAL A 38 19.73 -8.67 12.77
N PHE A 39 20.49 -7.85 13.51
CA PHE A 39 20.20 -6.43 13.72
C PHE A 39 20.88 -5.49 12.70
N GLY A 40 21.70 -6.03 11.79
CA GLY A 40 22.53 -5.23 10.89
C GLY A 40 21.73 -4.39 9.90
N ASN A 41 22.36 -3.32 9.38
CA ASN A 41 21.79 -2.54 8.29
C ASN A 41 21.96 -3.30 6.96
N PRO A 42 20.88 -3.61 6.21
CA PRO A 42 20.97 -4.34 4.93
C PRO A 42 21.74 -3.58 3.83
N ALA A 43 21.95 -2.27 3.98
CA ALA A 43 22.78 -1.47 3.08
C ALA A 43 24.30 -1.64 3.34
N SER A 44 24.71 -2.24 4.45
CA SER A 44 26.12 -2.51 4.74
C SER A 44 26.63 -3.70 3.92
N THR A 45 27.40 -3.41 2.87
CA THR A 45 27.86 -4.43 1.91
C THR A 45 29.24 -5.02 2.21
N SER A 46 29.92 -4.57 3.27
CA SER A 46 31.31 -4.94 3.57
C SER A 46 31.49 -5.99 4.67
N HIS A 47 30.42 -6.39 5.35
CA HIS A 47 30.53 -7.30 6.51
C HIS A 47 29.27 -8.17 6.69
N LYS A 48 29.47 -9.27 7.43
CA LYS A 48 28.44 -10.31 7.66
C LYS A 48 27.11 -9.77 8.19
N TYR A 49 27.12 -8.84 9.15
CA TYR A 49 25.88 -8.32 9.73
C TYR A 49 24.94 -7.68 8.68
N GLY A 50 25.49 -7.02 7.65
CA GLY A 50 24.67 -6.42 6.60
C GLY A 50 24.24 -7.43 5.55
N TRP A 51 25.10 -8.41 5.22
CA TRP A 51 24.73 -9.50 4.31
C TRP A 51 23.58 -10.36 4.85
N ASP A 52 23.65 -10.72 6.13
CA ASP A 52 22.60 -11.49 6.80
C ASP A 52 21.29 -10.70 6.83
N ALA A 53 21.33 -9.40 7.16
CA ALA A 53 20.15 -8.54 7.15
C ALA A 53 19.55 -8.37 5.73
N LYS A 54 20.40 -8.20 4.71
CA LYS A 54 19.96 -8.12 3.32
C LYS A 54 19.26 -9.40 2.88
N ALA A 55 19.80 -10.57 3.24
CA ALA A 55 19.18 -11.85 2.92
C ALA A 55 17.76 -11.96 3.49
N LEU A 56 17.52 -11.49 4.72
CA LEU A 56 16.18 -11.48 5.31
C LEU A 56 15.22 -10.51 4.61
N VAL A 57 15.71 -9.34 4.18
CA VAL A 57 14.89 -8.38 3.42
C VAL A 57 14.50 -8.94 2.06
N GLU A 58 15.41 -9.60 1.35
CA GLU A 58 15.11 -10.22 0.05
C GLU A 58 14.17 -11.43 0.19
N GLN A 59 14.35 -12.27 1.22
CA GLN A 59 13.39 -13.34 1.50
C GLN A 59 11.98 -12.80 1.77
N ALA A 60 11.87 -11.75 2.61
CA ALA A 60 10.57 -11.12 2.87
C ALA A 60 9.94 -10.52 1.59
N ARG A 61 10.78 -10.04 0.66
CA ARG A 61 10.33 -9.52 -0.64
C ARG A 61 9.77 -10.64 -1.51
N GLU A 62 10.45 -11.77 -1.58
CA GLU A 62 10.00 -12.97 -2.28
C GLU A 62 8.68 -13.49 -1.72
N ASP A 63 8.54 -13.54 -0.39
CA ASP A 63 7.32 -14.02 0.26
C ASP A 63 6.10 -13.14 -0.08
N VAL A 64 6.26 -11.80 -0.07
CA VAL A 64 5.20 -10.85 -0.46
C VAL A 64 4.91 -10.94 -1.95
N ALA A 65 5.94 -11.03 -2.80
CA ALA A 65 5.77 -11.15 -4.25
C ALA A 65 5.00 -12.42 -4.63
N ALA A 66 5.29 -13.54 -3.98
CA ALA A 66 4.57 -14.81 -4.18
C ALA A 66 3.09 -14.70 -3.79
N LEU A 67 2.76 -13.97 -2.72
CA LEU A 67 1.36 -13.77 -2.29
C LEU A 67 0.52 -13.05 -3.34
N VAL A 68 1.10 -12.05 -4.03
CA VAL A 68 0.41 -11.24 -5.05
C VAL A 68 0.75 -11.64 -6.48
N ASN A 69 1.50 -12.74 -6.66
CA ASN A 69 1.92 -13.30 -7.94
C ASN A 69 2.62 -12.26 -8.86
N CYS A 70 3.67 -11.62 -8.34
CA CYS A 70 4.53 -10.70 -9.10
C CYS A 70 6.00 -11.07 -8.96
N GLU A 71 6.87 -10.39 -9.70
CA GLU A 71 8.32 -10.53 -9.54
C GLU A 71 8.79 -9.79 -8.28
N PRO A 72 9.79 -10.29 -7.53
CA PRO A 72 10.30 -9.59 -6.35
C PRO A 72 10.74 -8.15 -6.65
N ALA A 73 11.34 -7.91 -7.83
CA ALA A 73 11.79 -6.60 -8.26
C ALA A 73 10.65 -5.55 -8.39
N GLU A 74 9.39 -5.98 -8.45
CA GLU A 74 8.21 -5.12 -8.52
C GLU A 74 7.74 -4.66 -7.12
N ILE A 75 8.21 -5.30 -6.05
CA ILE A 75 7.88 -4.92 -4.67
C ILE A 75 8.76 -3.77 -4.19
N ILE A 76 8.14 -2.64 -3.90
CA ILE A 76 8.79 -1.47 -3.29
C ILE A 76 8.32 -1.34 -1.84
N TRP A 77 9.26 -1.39 -0.89
CA TRP A 77 8.95 -1.18 0.53
C TRP A 77 8.66 0.29 0.81
N THR A 78 7.56 0.54 1.53
CA THR A 78 7.15 1.85 2.04
C THR A 78 6.80 1.73 3.52
N SER A 79 6.52 2.84 4.19
CA SER A 79 6.04 2.83 5.58
C SER A 79 4.61 2.31 5.76
N GLY A 80 3.85 2.14 4.68
CA GLY A 80 2.50 1.58 4.70
C GLY A 80 1.64 1.98 3.50
N ALA A 81 0.37 1.57 3.50
CA ALA A 81 -0.55 1.80 2.39
C ALA A 81 -0.78 3.29 2.07
N THR A 82 -0.77 4.17 3.09
CA THR A 82 -0.91 5.62 2.88
C THR A 82 0.24 6.20 2.03
N GLU A 83 1.48 5.80 2.34
CA GLU A 83 2.65 6.20 1.53
C GLU A 83 2.60 5.54 0.15
N SER A 84 2.24 4.25 0.08
CA SER A 84 2.11 3.53 -1.19
C SER A 84 1.12 4.21 -2.16
N ASN A 85 -0.06 4.61 -1.68
CA ASN A 85 -1.05 5.34 -2.48
C ASN A 85 -0.52 6.69 -2.96
N ASN A 86 0.19 7.43 -2.09
CA ASN A 86 0.83 8.69 -2.46
C ASN A 86 1.89 8.48 -3.54
N LEU A 87 2.77 7.50 -3.34
CA LEU A 87 3.87 7.18 -4.24
C LEU A 87 3.34 6.77 -5.62
N ALA A 88 2.37 5.86 -5.67
CA ALA A 88 1.79 5.40 -6.92
C ALA A 88 1.10 6.53 -7.68
N ILE A 89 0.16 7.24 -7.05
CA ILE A 89 -0.66 8.25 -7.73
C ILE A 89 0.18 9.47 -8.11
N LYS A 90 0.90 10.08 -7.16
CA LYS A 90 1.71 11.27 -7.45
C LYS A 90 2.88 10.91 -8.36
N GLY A 91 3.54 9.78 -8.13
CA GLY A 91 4.66 9.33 -8.94
C GLY A 91 4.28 9.19 -10.41
N VAL A 92 3.20 8.45 -10.71
CA VAL A 92 2.73 8.26 -12.10
C VAL A 92 2.20 9.57 -12.69
N ALA A 93 1.39 10.33 -11.94
CA ALA A 93 0.84 11.61 -12.41
C ALA A 93 1.94 12.61 -12.79
N HIS A 94 2.96 12.76 -11.94
CA HIS A 94 4.09 13.67 -12.21
C HIS A 94 4.98 13.15 -13.35
N PHE A 95 5.25 11.85 -13.39
CA PHE A 95 6.10 11.26 -14.44
C PHE A 95 5.48 11.41 -15.83
N TYR A 96 4.16 11.24 -15.95
CA TYR A 96 3.42 11.34 -17.21
C TYR A 96 2.75 12.69 -17.44
N ALA A 97 3.02 13.72 -16.65
CA ALA A 97 2.37 15.04 -16.74
C ALA A 97 2.47 15.71 -18.12
N LYS A 98 3.48 15.35 -18.94
CA LYS A 98 3.61 15.83 -20.33
C LYS A 98 2.64 15.17 -21.32
N LYS A 99 2.15 13.96 -21.01
CA LYS A 99 1.17 13.23 -21.84
C LYS A 99 -0.25 13.67 -21.53
N GLY A 100 -0.52 14.03 -20.29
CA GLY A 100 -1.82 14.48 -19.86
C GLY A 100 -1.87 14.70 -18.36
N LYS A 101 -2.93 15.38 -17.91
CA LYS A 101 -3.12 15.75 -16.51
C LYS A 101 -4.47 15.31 -15.96
N HIS A 102 -5.14 14.39 -16.65
CA HIS A 102 -6.41 13.85 -16.20
C HIS A 102 -6.21 12.57 -15.39
N ILE A 103 -6.90 12.50 -14.26
CA ILE A 103 -6.92 11.38 -13.31
C ILE A 103 -8.37 10.97 -13.07
N ILE A 104 -8.65 9.67 -13.00
CA ILE A 104 -9.97 9.15 -12.63
C ILE A 104 -9.86 8.38 -11.32
N THR A 105 -10.77 8.63 -10.39
CA THR A 105 -10.87 7.89 -9.14
C THR A 105 -12.31 7.77 -8.65
N SER A 106 -12.57 7.06 -7.55
CA SER A 106 -13.90 6.93 -6.95
C SER A 106 -14.09 7.88 -5.76
N LYS A 107 -15.33 8.32 -5.51
CA LYS A 107 -15.68 9.06 -4.29
C LYS A 107 -15.59 8.22 -3.01
N THR A 108 -15.58 6.90 -3.13
CA THR A 108 -15.51 5.96 -1.99
C THR A 108 -14.10 5.53 -1.61
N GLU A 109 -13.07 6.04 -2.30
CA GLU A 109 -11.70 5.69 -1.98
C GLU A 109 -11.30 6.04 -0.54
N HIS A 110 -10.31 5.33 -0.03
CA HIS A 110 -9.64 5.72 1.21
C HIS A 110 -9.07 7.15 1.11
N LYS A 111 -9.02 7.87 2.24
CA LYS A 111 -8.54 9.26 2.32
C LYS A 111 -7.14 9.45 1.73
N ALA A 112 -6.27 8.45 1.84
CA ALA A 112 -4.93 8.50 1.25
C ALA A 112 -4.94 8.69 -0.28
N VAL A 113 -5.99 8.26 -0.98
CA VAL A 113 -6.20 8.51 -2.41
C VAL A 113 -6.88 9.85 -2.62
N LEU A 114 -8.02 10.08 -1.95
CA LEU A 114 -8.81 11.31 -2.13
C LEU A 114 -8.01 12.58 -1.83
N ASP A 115 -7.26 12.60 -0.73
CA ASP A 115 -6.48 13.78 -0.35
C ASP A 115 -5.20 13.92 -1.20
N THR A 116 -4.69 12.82 -1.74
CA THR A 116 -3.64 12.85 -2.77
C THR A 116 -4.14 13.48 -4.06
N CYS A 117 -5.32 13.07 -4.54
CA CYS A 117 -5.96 13.65 -5.72
C CYS A 117 -6.25 15.15 -5.51
N ARG A 118 -6.79 15.54 -4.36
CA ARG A 118 -7.02 16.96 -4.02
C ARG A 118 -5.74 17.79 -4.01
N GLN A 119 -4.63 17.20 -3.57
CA GLN A 119 -3.34 17.88 -3.63
C GLN A 119 -2.89 18.04 -5.09
N LEU A 120 -3.05 17.02 -5.93
CA LEU A 120 -2.75 17.09 -7.37
C LEU A 120 -3.66 18.10 -8.10
N GLU A 121 -4.92 18.25 -7.71
CA GLU A 121 -5.81 19.30 -8.25
C GLU A 121 -5.21 20.71 -8.03
N ARG A 122 -4.63 20.96 -6.86
CA ARG A 122 -3.93 22.23 -6.56
C ARG A 122 -2.65 22.42 -7.38
N GLU A 123 -2.09 21.34 -7.89
CA GLU A 123 -0.93 21.34 -8.79
C GLU A 123 -1.33 21.43 -10.28
N GLY A 124 -2.63 21.57 -10.56
CA GLY A 124 -3.19 21.76 -11.89
C GLY A 124 -3.48 20.44 -12.64
N PHE A 125 -3.65 19.34 -11.92
CA PHE A 125 -4.28 18.13 -12.47
C PHE A 125 -5.81 18.27 -12.45
N GLU A 126 -6.47 17.59 -13.36
CA GLU A 126 -7.92 17.45 -13.37
C GLU A 126 -8.29 16.06 -12.86
N VAL A 127 -9.22 15.98 -11.91
CA VAL A 127 -9.64 14.71 -11.32
C VAL A 127 -11.12 14.48 -11.51
N THR A 128 -11.48 13.39 -12.19
CA THR A 128 -12.84 12.87 -12.23
C THR A 128 -13.07 11.95 -11.03
N TYR A 129 -14.01 12.32 -10.15
CA TYR A 129 -14.44 11.49 -9.03
C TYR A 129 -15.76 10.79 -9.37
N LEU A 130 -15.68 9.52 -9.74
CA LEU A 130 -16.84 8.69 -10.08
C LEU A 130 -17.74 8.49 -8.85
N GLU A 131 -19.04 8.64 -9.07
CA GLU A 131 -20.07 8.27 -8.09
C GLU A 131 -20.34 6.76 -8.22
N PRO A 132 -20.24 5.98 -7.13
CA PRO A 132 -20.66 4.58 -7.16
C PRO A 132 -22.18 4.47 -7.34
N GLU A 133 -22.62 3.31 -7.79
CA GLU A 133 -24.02 2.91 -7.72
C GLU A 133 -24.46 2.71 -6.26
N SER A 134 -25.77 2.61 -6.02
CA SER A 134 -26.33 2.43 -4.66
C SER A 134 -25.81 1.21 -3.88
N ASN A 135 -25.23 0.24 -4.57
CA ASN A 135 -24.60 -0.95 -3.98
C ASN A 135 -23.08 -0.79 -3.73
N GLY A 136 -22.53 0.40 -3.97
CA GLY A 136 -21.10 0.70 -3.83
C GLY A 136 -20.23 0.37 -5.05
N LEU A 137 -20.79 -0.26 -6.09
CA LEU A 137 -20.02 -0.65 -7.28
C LEU A 137 -19.85 0.51 -8.27
N ILE A 138 -18.72 0.55 -8.97
CA ILE A 138 -18.49 1.47 -10.07
C ILE A 138 -19.12 0.92 -11.36
N ASN A 139 -19.94 1.72 -12.02
CA ASN A 139 -20.45 1.40 -13.34
C ASN A 139 -19.31 1.54 -14.39
N LEU A 140 -18.98 0.44 -15.05
CA LEU A 140 -17.88 0.38 -16.01
C LEU A 140 -18.12 1.22 -17.27
N GLU A 141 -19.37 1.39 -17.71
CA GLU A 141 -19.71 2.26 -18.85
C GLU A 141 -19.46 3.73 -18.50
N LYS A 142 -19.73 4.13 -17.25
CA LYS A 142 -19.41 5.48 -16.75
C LYS A 142 -17.90 5.70 -16.64
N LEU A 143 -17.16 4.68 -16.21
CA LEU A 143 -15.69 4.72 -16.18
C LEU A 143 -15.13 4.86 -17.60
N GLU A 144 -15.57 4.02 -18.54
CA GLU A 144 -15.13 4.07 -19.94
C GLU A 144 -15.43 5.43 -20.58
N ALA A 145 -16.62 5.97 -20.37
CA ALA A 145 -17.01 7.29 -20.88
C ALA A 145 -16.21 8.45 -20.25
N ALA A 146 -15.62 8.26 -19.08
CA ALA A 146 -14.77 9.26 -18.43
C ALA A 146 -13.32 9.22 -18.94
N ILE A 147 -12.89 8.16 -19.62
CA ILE A 147 -11.54 8.06 -20.18
C ILE A 147 -11.40 9.00 -21.38
N ARG A 148 -10.29 9.74 -21.38
CA ARG A 148 -9.89 10.72 -22.40
C ARG A 148 -8.46 10.48 -22.85
N ASP A 149 -8.08 11.06 -23.99
CA ASP A 149 -6.72 10.98 -24.54
C ASP A 149 -5.62 11.50 -23.58
N ASP A 150 -5.97 12.41 -22.65
CA ASP A 150 -5.05 12.98 -21.65
C ASP A 150 -5.13 12.29 -20.27
N THR A 151 -5.82 11.15 -20.17
CA THR A 151 -5.94 10.37 -18.92
C THR A 151 -4.66 9.58 -18.68
N THR A 152 -4.02 9.81 -17.53
CA THR A 152 -2.74 9.16 -17.18
C THR A 152 -2.84 8.21 -16.00
N VAL A 153 -3.83 8.39 -15.11
CA VAL A 153 -4.01 7.57 -13.92
C VAL A 153 -5.48 7.23 -13.73
N ILE A 154 -5.76 5.97 -13.42
CA ILE A 154 -7.06 5.51 -12.90
C ILE A 154 -6.77 4.77 -11.59
N SER A 155 -7.40 5.20 -10.48
CA SER A 155 -7.25 4.58 -9.15
C SER A 155 -8.62 4.18 -8.61
N ILE A 156 -8.88 2.87 -8.54
CA ILE A 156 -10.09 2.27 -7.97
C ILE A 156 -9.65 1.13 -7.03
N MET A 157 -10.06 1.19 -5.76
CA MET A 157 -9.71 0.20 -4.75
C MET A 157 -10.42 -1.14 -4.98
N HIS A 158 -9.77 -2.24 -4.57
CA HIS A 158 -10.27 -3.60 -4.77
C HIS A 158 -11.46 -3.94 -3.85
N VAL A 159 -11.47 -3.42 -2.62
CA VAL A 159 -12.49 -3.66 -1.57
C VAL A 159 -12.75 -2.36 -0.85
#